data_AF-A0A6A4Z6P1-F1
#
_entry.id   AF-A0A6A4Z6P1-F1
#
_cell.length_a   1.000
_cell.length_b   1.000
_cell.length_c   1.000
_cell.angle_alpha   90.00
_cell.angle_beta   90.00
_cell.angle_gamma   90.00
#
_symmetry.space_group_name_H-M   'P 1'
#
loop_
_entity.id
_entity.type
_entity.pdbx_description
1 polymer ?
#
loop_
_entity_poly.entity_id
_entity_poly.type
_entity_poly.pdbx_seq_one_letter_code
_entity_poly.pdbx_strand_id
1 'polypeptide(L)'
;MEHMDARLVDELDKRLKKRVYIRTFMKTYRKKEKKSYELLKAHKVQLELEVRQLILSTGKYVASKTMLPWKDIAAALATHKQEAIDLNRTLQGHLAAYSELLQDMQEWVCANVDTRSSDMLTSALPTTESWRSVFLPRNPAARTLAKEWITQQLYVQTEARFQSHAFPPQDHLELYHHWDMSFTDECFHVTQCTQFVWDVSVDTVVKLYRDHLCAALWLNGYYVSMDSTVRQNLLNHPGRAMKGLR
;
A
#
# COMPACT_ATOMS: atom_id res chain seq x y z
N MET A 1 36.16 61.09 -7.27
CA MET A 1 36.20 60.08 -6.20
C MET A 1 35.39 60.56 -4.98
N GLU A 2 35.51 61.83 -4.57
CA GLU A 2 34.78 62.44 -3.43
C GLU A 2 33.24 62.41 -3.49
N HIS A 3 32.64 62.50 -4.69
CA HIS A 3 31.18 62.56 -4.83
C HIS A 3 30.48 61.22 -4.52
N MET A 4 31.25 60.11 -4.54
CA MET A 4 30.74 58.78 -4.25
C MET A 4 30.74 58.48 -2.74
N ASP A 5 31.70 59.04 -2.00
CA ASP A 5 31.77 58.96 -0.54
C ASP A 5 30.62 59.75 0.13
N ALA A 6 30.28 60.93 -0.39
CA ALA A 6 29.15 61.72 0.12
C ALA A 6 27.80 61.00 -0.03
N ARG A 7 27.59 60.27 -1.13
CA ARG A 7 26.38 59.46 -1.35
C ARG A 7 26.32 58.25 -0.41
N LEU A 8 27.47 57.60 -0.17
CA LEU A 8 27.59 56.48 0.78
C LEU A 8 27.28 56.91 2.22
N VAL A 9 27.74 58.11 2.61
CA VAL A 9 27.45 58.69 3.93
C VAL A 9 25.96 59.00 4.09
N ASP A 10 25.31 59.61 3.10
CA ASP A 10 23.87 59.89 3.14
C ASP A 10 23.01 58.60 3.20
N GLU A 11 23.42 57.57 2.45
CA GLU A 11 22.76 56.26 2.47
C GLU A 11 22.90 55.58 3.84
N LEU A 12 24.09 55.66 4.46
CA LEU A 12 24.33 55.15 5.82
C LEU A 12 23.49 55.90 6.86
N ASP A 13 23.35 57.20 6.71
CA ASP A 13 22.62 58.06 7.64
C ASP A 13 21.10 57.80 7.57
N LYS A 14 20.56 57.57 6.35
CA LYS A 14 19.19 57.08 6.13
C LYS A 14 18.98 55.70 6.75
N ARG A 15 19.93 54.77 6.61
CA ARG A 15 19.87 53.44 7.23
C ARG A 15 19.90 53.52 8.76
N LEU A 16 20.70 54.41 9.34
CA LEU A 16 20.74 54.68 10.78
C LEU A 16 19.41 55.24 11.29
N LYS A 17 18.87 56.28 10.65
CA LYS A 17 17.57 56.87 10.99
C LYS A 17 16.44 55.84 10.92
N LYS A 18 16.42 55.00 9.87
CA LYS A 18 15.44 53.91 9.73
C LYS A 18 15.57 52.87 10.84
N ARG A 19 16.79 52.49 11.23
CA ARG A 19 17.02 51.55 12.36
C ARG A 19 16.55 52.14 13.69
N VAL A 20 16.81 53.41 13.96
CA VAL A 20 16.36 54.10 15.17
C VAL A 20 14.83 54.16 15.21
N TYR A 21 14.20 54.55 14.10
CA TYR A 21 12.74 54.59 13.96
C TYR A 21 12.11 53.20 14.16
N ILE A 22 12.62 52.16 13.50
CA ILE A 22 12.11 50.79 13.68
C ILE A 22 12.27 50.35 15.13
N ARG A 23 13.39 50.69 15.78
CA ARG A 23 13.64 50.33 17.18
C ARG A 23 12.68 51.03 18.14
N THR A 24 12.41 52.31 17.94
CA THR A 24 11.45 53.05 18.78
C THR A 24 10.02 52.58 18.53
N PHE A 25 9.65 52.35 17.26
CA PHE A 25 8.35 51.80 16.87
C PHE A 25 8.10 50.41 17.46
N MET A 26 9.09 49.51 17.40
CA MET A 26 8.97 48.17 17.99
C MET A 26 8.90 48.24 19.53
N LYS A 27 9.60 49.20 20.17
CA LYS A 27 9.48 49.42 21.62
C LYS A 27 8.08 49.91 22.01
N THR A 28 7.50 50.86 21.28
CA THR A 28 6.15 51.36 21.57
C THR A 28 5.09 50.30 21.30
N TYR A 29 5.23 49.53 20.21
CA TYR A 29 4.35 48.40 19.90
C TYR A 29 4.33 47.37 21.02
N ARG A 30 5.51 46.90 21.46
CA ARG A 30 5.63 45.94 22.58
C ARG A 30 5.07 46.48 23.89
N LYS A 31 5.24 47.79 24.17
CA LYS A 31 4.64 48.43 25.35
C LYS A 31 3.11 48.44 25.26
N LYS A 32 2.54 48.72 24.09
CA LYS A 32 1.09 48.73 23.88
C LYS A 32 0.50 47.32 24.05
N GLU A 33 1.14 46.32 23.47
CA GLU A 33 0.76 44.91 23.59
C GLU A 33 0.85 44.41 25.04
N LYS A 34 1.93 44.75 25.74
CA LYS A 34 2.08 44.44 27.18
C LYS A 34 0.96 45.09 28.00
N LYS A 35 0.65 46.36 27.76
CA LYS A 35 -0.45 47.06 28.44
C LYS A 35 -1.80 46.41 28.17
N SER A 36 -2.10 46.00 26.94
CA SER A 36 -3.35 45.30 26.64
C SER A 36 -3.44 43.93 27.32
N TYR A 37 -2.33 43.19 27.37
CA TYR A 37 -2.27 41.91 28.08
C TYR A 37 -2.49 42.10 29.59
N GLU A 38 -1.85 43.10 30.20
CA GLU A 38 -2.04 43.45 31.60
C GLU A 38 -3.50 43.85 31.91
N LEU A 39 -4.11 44.64 31.03
CA LEU A 39 -5.52 45.02 31.16
C LEU A 39 -6.44 43.80 31.09
N LEU A 40 -6.21 42.90 30.13
CA LEU A 40 -6.99 41.67 29.98
C LEU A 40 -6.82 40.75 31.18
N LYS A 41 -5.60 40.66 31.73
CA LYS A 41 -5.31 39.89 32.94
C LYS A 41 -6.02 40.47 34.17
N ALA A 42 -6.01 41.80 34.34
CA ALA A 42 -6.74 42.47 35.41
C ALA A 42 -8.25 42.25 35.28
N HIS A 43 -8.79 42.37 34.07
CA HIS A 43 -10.21 42.14 33.79
C HIS A 43 -10.62 40.69 34.07
N LYS A 44 -9.78 39.71 33.72
CA LYS A 44 -9.99 38.29 34.08
C LYS A 44 -10.11 38.12 35.60
N VAL A 45 -9.18 38.70 36.38
CA VAL A 45 -9.20 38.59 37.84
C VAL A 45 -10.45 39.23 38.43
N GLN A 46 -10.87 40.39 37.90
CA GLN A 46 -12.10 41.06 38.33
C GLN A 46 -13.34 40.19 38.07
N LEU A 47 -13.48 39.65 36.86
CA LEU A 47 -14.58 38.74 36.51
C LEU A 47 -14.59 37.47 37.38
N GLU A 48 -13.42 36.89 37.65
CA GLU A 48 -13.32 35.73 38.55
C GLU A 48 -13.80 36.06 39.96
N LEU A 49 -13.54 37.28 40.44
CA LEU A 49 -13.94 37.75 41.76
C LEU A 49 -15.44 38.06 41.81
N GLU A 50 -15.99 38.70 40.78
CA GLU A 50 -17.43 38.94 40.62
C GLU A 50 -18.21 37.62 40.56
N VAL A 51 -17.73 36.63 39.79
CA VAL A 51 -18.33 35.29 39.75
C VAL A 51 -18.30 34.63 41.12
N ARG A 52 -17.19 34.69 41.85
CA ARG A 52 -17.10 34.15 43.23
C ARG A 52 -18.07 34.85 44.18
N GLN A 53 -18.20 36.17 44.08
CA GLN A 53 -19.15 36.94 44.89
C GLN A 53 -20.59 36.60 44.56
N LEU A 54 -20.93 36.42 43.28
CA LEU A 54 -22.26 35.98 42.85
C LEU A 54 -22.58 34.57 43.34
N ILE A 55 -21.61 33.65 43.32
CA ILE A 55 -21.77 32.29 43.88
C ILE A 55 -22.07 32.34 45.39
N LEU A 56 -21.33 33.17 46.13
CA LEU A 56 -21.50 33.30 47.59
C LEU A 56 -22.79 34.04 47.97
N SER A 57 -23.17 35.08 47.24
CA SER A 57 -24.32 35.93 47.57
C SER A 57 -25.66 35.32 47.21
N THR A 58 -25.75 34.56 46.12
CA THR A 58 -27.01 33.96 45.70
C THR A 58 -27.32 32.66 46.42
N GLY A 59 -26.32 31.95 46.96
CA GLY A 59 -26.49 30.58 47.52
C GLY A 59 -27.13 29.58 46.55
N LYS A 60 -27.34 30.02 45.30
CA LYS A 60 -28.22 29.48 44.26
C LYS A 60 -27.55 29.50 42.90
N TYR A 61 -26.22 29.60 42.84
CA TYR A 61 -25.53 28.74 41.87
C TYR A 61 -25.67 27.31 42.39
N VAL A 62 -26.91 26.83 42.42
CA VAL A 62 -27.22 25.42 42.48
C VAL A 62 -26.49 24.93 41.25
N ALA A 63 -25.36 24.25 41.48
CA ALA A 63 -24.97 23.15 40.65
C ALA A 63 -26.24 22.31 40.54
N SER A 64 -27.10 22.63 39.58
CA SER A 64 -28.22 21.79 39.25
C SER A 64 -27.53 20.46 39.03
N LYS A 65 -27.89 19.44 39.82
CA LYS A 65 -27.22 18.12 39.72
C LYS A 65 -27.32 17.54 38.30
N THR A 66 -28.08 18.20 37.42
CA THR A 66 -28.26 17.96 36.00
C THR A 66 -27.34 18.76 35.05
N MET A 67 -26.61 19.80 35.50
CA MET A 67 -25.71 20.59 34.64
C MET A 67 -24.24 20.40 35.02
N LEU A 68 -23.47 19.89 34.07
CA LEU A 68 -22.03 19.69 34.22
C LEU A 68 -21.29 21.03 34.32
N PRO A 69 -20.20 21.10 35.10
CA PRO A 69 -19.29 22.24 35.10
C PRO A 69 -18.79 22.55 33.68
N TRP A 70 -18.72 23.84 33.32
CA TRP A 70 -18.19 24.27 32.02
C TRP A 70 -16.78 23.76 31.73
N LYS A 71 -15.97 23.55 32.78
CA LYS A 71 -14.64 22.93 32.65
C LYS A 71 -14.74 21.52 32.08
N ASP A 72 -15.70 20.73 32.54
CA ASP A 72 -15.89 19.34 32.14
C ASP A 72 -16.52 19.27 30.74
N ILE A 73 -17.45 20.18 30.41
CA ILE A 73 -18.00 20.34 29.07
C ILE A 73 -16.91 20.73 28.08
N ALA A 74 -16.07 21.71 28.42
CA ALA A 74 -14.96 22.15 27.57
C ALA A 74 -13.91 21.04 27.38
N ALA A 75 -13.63 20.27 28.43
CA ALA A 75 -12.75 19.11 28.35
C ALA A 75 -13.33 18.03 27.42
N ALA A 76 -14.61 17.68 27.60
CA ALA A 76 -15.29 16.71 26.74
C ALA A 76 -15.31 17.15 25.26
N LEU A 77 -15.63 18.42 24.99
CA LEU A 77 -15.60 18.97 23.63
C LEU A 77 -14.18 18.98 23.03
N ALA A 78 -13.16 19.24 23.84
CA ALA A 78 -11.77 19.19 23.39
C ALA A 78 -11.35 17.75 23.02
N THR A 79 -11.70 16.78 23.85
CA THR A 79 -11.47 15.34 23.58
C THR A 79 -12.19 14.92 22.31
N HIS A 80 -13.48 15.22 22.19
CA HIS A 80 -14.29 14.84 21.03
C HIS A 80 -13.81 15.51 19.73
N LYS A 81 -13.33 16.76 19.82
CA LYS A 81 -12.66 17.44 18.70
C LYS A 81 -11.39 16.70 18.29
N GLN A 82 -10.57 16.29 19.26
CA GLN A 82 -9.32 15.58 18.99
C GLN A 82 -9.61 14.22 18.31
N GLU A 83 -10.58 13.48 18.84
CA GLU A 83 -11.07 12.23 18.24
C GLU A 83 -11.56 12.44 16.81
N ALA A 84 -12.35 13.49 16.55
CA ALA A 84 -12.82 13.81 15.20
C ALA A 84 -11.67 14.17 14.24
N ILE A 85 -10.64 14.88 14.71
CA ILE A 85 -9.45 15.22 13.92
C ILE A 85 -8.67 13.95 13.58
N ASP A 86 -8.45 13.07 14.56
CA ASP A 86 -7.68 11.86 14.37
C ASP A 86 -8.41 10.89 13.44
N LEU A 87 -9.74 10.75 13.61
CA LEU A 87 -10.58 9.98 12.70
C LEU A 87 -10.54 10.54 11.27
N ASN A 88 -10.64 11.85 11.10
CA ASN A 88 -10.54 12.47 9.78
C ASN A 88 -9.17 12.22 9.13
N ARG A 89 -8.07 12.29 9.89
CA ARG A 89 -6.72 11.97 9.39
C ARG A 89 -6.62 10.51 8.95
N THR A 90 -7.16 9.58 9.74
CA THR A 90 -7.20 8.15 9.37
C THR A 90 -8.00 7.93 8.09
N LEU A 91 -9.19 8.55 7.99
CA LEU A 91 -10.02 8.45 6.78
C LEU A 91 -9.32 9.04 5.55
N GLN A 92 -8.65 10.19 5.68
CA GLN A 92 -7.86 10.75 4.59
C GLN A 92 -6.72 9.82 4.17
N GLY A 93 -6.04 9.19 5.13
CA GLY A 93 -5.03 8.16 4.84
C GLY A 93 -5.61 6.97 4.08
N HIS A 94 -6.79 6.48 4.49
CA HIS A 94 -7.48 5.40 3.78
C HIS A 94 -7.89 5.82 2.37
N LEU A 95 -8.43 7.04 2.18
CA LEU A 95 -8.80 7.55 0.86
C LEU A 95 -7.59 7.65 -0.07
N ALA A 96 -6.44 8.13 0.44
CA ALA A 96 -5.22 8.20 -0.34
C ALA A 96 -4.76 6.79 -0.77
N ALA A 97 -4.71 5.84 0.17
CA ALA A 97 -4.33 4.46 -0.12
C ALA A 97 -5.28 3.78 -1.11
N TYR A 98 -6.59 3.99 -0.98
CA TYR A 98 -7.57 3.46 -1.93
C TYR A 98 -7.49 4.13 -3.31
N SER A 99 -7.17 5.42 -3.38
CA SER A 99 -6.99 6.11 -4.66
C SER A 99 -5.78 5.57 -5.42
N GLU A 100 -4.67 5.32 -4.73
CA GLU A 100 -3.48 4.69 -5.30
C GLU A 100 -3.80 3.27 -5.79
N LEU A 101 -4.48 2.47 -4.96
CA LEU A 101 -4.93 1.13 -5.33
C LEU A 101 -5.83 1.15 -6.58
N LEU A 102 -6.81 2.05 -6.64
CA LEU A 102 -7.71 2.16 -7.79
C LEU A 102 -6.97 2.54 -9.06
N GLN A 103 -6.01 3.46 -8.97
CA GLN A 103 -5.19 3.86 -10.11
C GLN A 103 -4.34 2.68 -10.63
N ASP A 104 -3.67 1.97 -9.73
CA ASP A 104 -2.87 0.78 -10.08
C ASP A 104 -3.73 -0.32 -10.71
N MET A 105 -4.94 -0.53 -10.17
CA MET A 105 -5.88 -1.51 -10.72
C MET A 105 -6.44 -1.09 -12.06
N GLN A 106 -6.74 0.20 -12.25
CA GLN A 106 -7.22 0.72 -13.53
C GLN A 106 -6.15 0.55 -14.61
N GLU A 107 -4.90 0.92 -14.32
CA GLU A 107 -3.77 0.72 -15.23
C GLU A 107 -3.59 -0.76 -15.58
N TRP A 108 -3.66 -1.63 -14.57
CA TRP A 108 -3.60 -3.08 -14.77
C TRP A 108 -4.76 -3.58 -15.66
N VAL A 109 -6.00 -3.15 -15.43
CA VAL A 109 -7.14 -3.54 -16.27
C VAL A 109 -6.95 -3.05 -17.71
N CYS A 110 -6.58 -1.78 -17.92
CA CYS A 110 -6.34 -1.24 -19.26
C CYS A 110 -5.25 -2.04 -20.01
N ALA A 111 -4.13 -2.37 -19.36
CA ALA A 111 -3.08 -3.19 -19.97
C ALA A 111 -3.56 -4.59 -20.39
N ASN A 112 -4.51 -5.18 -19.65
CA ASN A 112 -5.06 -6.51 -19.93
C ASN A 112 -6.31 -6.48 -20.84
N VAL A 113 -6.93 -5.31 -21.04
CA VAL A 113 -8.13 -5.12 -21.88
C VAL A 113 -7.81 -4.52 -23.25
N ASP A 114 -6.81 -3.65 -23.35
CA ASP A 114 -6.38 -3.10 -24.66
C ASP A 114 -5.70 -4.15 -25.54
N THR A 115 -5.13 -5.19 -24.93
CA THR A 115 -4.74 -6.43 -25.63
C THR A 115 -5.93 -7.27 -26.11
N ARG A 116 -7.17 -6.95 -25.69
CA ARG A 116 -8.41 -7.63 -26.12
C ARG A 116 -9.18 -6.85 -27.20
N SER A 117 -8.98 -5.55 -27.35
CA SER A 117 -9.86 -4.67 -28.16
C SER A 117 -9.40 -4.41 -29.60
N SER A 118 -8.15 -4.71 -29.97
CA SER A 118 -7.72 -4.50 -31.37
C SER A 118 -8.14 -5.62 -32.34
N ASP A 119 -8.50 -6.82 -31.86
CA ASP A 119 -8.83 -7.98 -32.72
C ASP A 119 -10.29 -8.46 -32.64
N MET A 120 -11.10 -7.92 -31.72
CA MET A 120 -12.48 -8.38 -31.51
C MET A 120 -13.49 -7.98 -32.61
N LEU A 121 -13.09 -7.26 -33.65
CA LEU A 121 -13.97 -6.93 -34.77
C LEU A 121 -13.64 -7.62 -36.09
N THR A 122 -12.57 -8.42 -36.19
CA THR A 122 -12.20 -9.02 -37.50
C THR A 122 -11.69 -10.46 -37.47
N SER A 123 -11.42 -11.09 -36.33
CA SER A 123 -10.87 -12.46 -36.36
C SER A 123 -11.76 -13.47 -35.62
N ALA A 124 -12.45 -14.29 -36.40
CA ALA A 124 -13.15 -15.48 -35.95
C ALA A 124 -12.18 -16.64 -35.61
N LEU A 125 -11.13 -16.37 -34.85
CA LEU A 125 -10.21 -17.40 -34.34
C LEU A 125 -9.82 -17.08 -32.88
N PRO A 126 -10.02 -18.00 -31.91
CA PRO A 126 -9.68 -17.78 -30.51
C PRO A 126 -8.19 -18.08 -30.28
N THR A 127 -7.29 -17.29 -30.87
CA THR A 127 -5.83 -17.51 -30.75
C THR A 127 -5.12 -16.52 -29.82
N THR A 128 -5.81 -15.51 -29.29
CA THR A 128 -5.21 -14.63 -28.28
C THR A 128 -5.26 -15.30 -26.92
N GLU A 129 -4.12 -15.86 -26.52
CA GLU A 129 -3.91 -16.58 -25.26
C GLU A 129 -3.94 -15.61 -24.06
N SER A 130 -5.15 -15.15 -23.73
CA SER A 130 -5.45 -14.16 -22.70
C SER A 130 -4.95 -14.49 -21.28
N TRP A 131 -4.57 -15.73 -21.01
CA TRP A 131 -4.00 -16.15 -19.72
C TRP A 131 -2.48 -15.93 -19.60
N ARG A 132 -1.78 -15.70 -20.73
CA ARG A 132 -0.32 -15.52 -20.76
C ARG A 132 0.12 -14.07 -20.52
N SER A 133 -0.75 -13.10 -20.78
CA SER A 133 -0.46 -11.69 -20.48
C SER A 133 -0.87 -11.39 -19.04
N VAL A 134 0.12 -11.40 -18.15
CA VAL A 134 -0.13 -11.18 -16.73
C VAL A 134 0.89 -10.19 -16.18
N PHE A 135 0.42 -8.97 -15.91
CA PHE A 135 1.19 -7.97 -15.17
C PHE A 135 0.93 -8.10 -13.66
N LEU A 136 1.98 -7.98 -12.84
CA LEU A 136 1.86 -7.94 -11.38
C LEU A 136 2.17 -6.51 -10.89
N PRO A 137 1.16 -5.78 -10.36
CA PRO A 137 1.37 -4.42 -9.87
C PRO A 137 2.40 -4.32 -8.75
N ARG A 138 3.05 -3.14 -8.65
CA ARG A 138 4.03 -2.87 -7.60
C ARG A 138 3.39 -2.75 -6.21
N ASN A 139 2.18 -2.20 -6.12
CA ASN A 139 1.44 -2.08 -4.85
C ASN A 139 1.08 -3.47 -4.28
N PRO A 140 1.41 -3.77 -3.01
CA PRO A 140 1.14 -5.08 -2.40
C PRO A 140 -0.34 -5.49 -2.42
N ALA A 141 -1.27 -4.56 -2.18
CA ALA A 141 -2.70 -4.85 -2.15
C ALA A 141 -3.22 -5.16 -3.57
N ALA A 142 -2.83 -4.34 -4.55
CA ALA A 142 -3.13 -4.55 -5.96
C ALA A 142 -2.56 -5.89 -6.46
N ARG A 143 -1.35 -6.24 -6.02
CA ARG A 143 -0.66 -7.48 -6.38
C ARG A 143 -1.37 -8.72 -5.85
N THR A 144 -1.92 -8.68 -4.64
CA THR A 144 -2.71 -9.79 -4.08
C THR A 144 -3.96 -10.02 -4.92
N LEU A 145 -4.70 -8.94 -5.25
CA LEU A 145 -5.89 -9.02 -6.08
C LEU A 145 -5.56 -9.51 -7.51
N ALA A 146 -4.46 -9.05 -8.10
CA ALA A 146 -3.98 -9.55 -9.38
C ALA A 146 -3.71 -11.05 -9.32
N LYS A 147 -2.97 -11.54 -8.30
CA LYS A 147 -2.71 -12.97 -8.09
C LYS A 147 -3.99 -13.78 -7.96
N GLU A 148 -4.96 -13.31 -7.21
CA GLU A 148 -6.26 -13.97 -7.06
C GLU A 148 -6.98 -14.07 -8.40
N TRP A 149 -7.05 -12.98 -9.15
CA TRP A 149 -7.68 -12.96 -10.47
C TRP A 149 -6.99 -13.91 -11.46
N ILE A 150 -5.65 -13.89 -11.53
CA ILE A 150 -4.86 -14.80 -12.38
C ILE A 150 -5.19 -16.24 -12.02
N THR A 151 -5.21 -16.57 -10.73
CA THR A 151 -5.49 -17.92 -10.25
C THR A 151 -6.91 -18.35 -10.62
N GLN A 152 -7.90 -17.46 -10.50
CA GLN A 152 -9.28 -17.73 -10.91
C GLN A 152 -9.39 -17.94 -12.42
N GLN A 153 -8.71 -17.13 -13.24
CA GLN A 153 -8.69 -17.31 -14.69
C GLN A 153 -8.07 -18.65 -15.08
N LEU A 154 -6.93 -19.01 -14.48
CA LEU A 154 -6.30 -20.30 -14.72
C LEU A 154 -7.23 -21.46 -14.33
N TYR A 155 -7.88 -21.37 -13.18
CA TYR A 155 -8.83 -22.40 -12.71
C TYR A 155 -10.02 -22.56 -13.67
N VAL A 156 -10.67 -21.47 -14.06
CA VAL A 156 -11.82 -21.51 -14.99
C VAL A 156 -11.41 -22.05 -16.37
N GLN A 157 -10.20 -21.74 -16.83
CA GLN A 157 -9.68 -22.20 -18.11
C GLN A 157 -9.06 -23.61 -18.07
N THR A 158 -8.92 -24.23 -16.89
CA THR A 158 -8.18 -25.49 -16.71
C THR A 158 -8.71 -26.60 -17.61
N GLU A 159 -10.03 -26.87 -17.56
CA GLU A 159 -10.65 -27.96 -18.32
C GLU A 159 -10.48 -27.78 -19.83
N ALA A 160 -10.80 -26.59 -20.34
CA ALA A 160 -10.68 -26.28 -21.77
C ALA A 160 -9.23 -26.45 -22.28
N ARG A 161 -8.24 -26.11 -21.44
CA ARG A 161 -6.81 -26.22 -21.79
C ARG A 161 -6.29 -27.65 -21.72
N PHE A 162 -6.77 -28.44 -20.78
CA PHE A 162 -6.41 -29.86 -20.70
C PHE A 162 -6.99 -30.64 -21.88
N GLN A 163 -8.23 -30.34 -22.27
CA GLN A 163 -8.85 -30.92 -23.47
C GLN A 163 -8.11 -30.55 -24.76
N SER A 164 -7.68 -29.29 -24.91
CA SER A 164 -6.98 -28.85 -26.13
C SER A 164 -5.61 -29.51 -26.33
N HIS A 165 -4.98 -29.99 -25.26
CA HIS A 165 -3.69 -30.68 -25.31
C HIS A 165 -3.82 -32.21 -25.18
N ALA A 166 -5.04 -32.74 -25.33
CA ALA A 166 -5.32 -34.17 -25.29
C ALA A 166 -4.80 -34.86 -24.02
N PHE A 167 -4.94 -34.21 -22.87
CA PHE A 167 -4.64 -34.84 -21.58
C PHE A 167 -5.50 -36.11 -21.40
N PRO A 168 -4.94 -37.19 -20.83
CA PRO A 168 -5.71 -38.39 -20.57
C PRO A 168 -6.75 -38.14 -19.45
N PRO A 169 -7.78 -39.00 -19.36
CA PRO A 169 -8.79 -38.90 -18.29
C PRO A 169 -8.15 -38.90 -16.89
N GLN A 170 -8.84 -38.32 -15.91
CA GLN A 170 -8.34 -38.22 -14.53
C GLN A 170 -7.98 -39.58 -13.91
N ASP A 171 -8.63 -40.66 -14.34
CA ASP A 171 -8.40 -42.03 -13.87
C ASP A 171 -7.15 -42.70 -14.50
N HIS A 172 -6.43 -41.99 -15.36
CA HIS A 172 -5.18 -42.46 -15.94
C HIS A 172 -4.06 -42.40 -14.89
N LEU A 173 -3.72 -43.57 -14.33
CA LEU A 173 -2.72 -43.74 -13.27
C LEU A 173 -1.28 -43.76 -13.78
N GLU A 174 -1.07 -43.94 -15.08
CA GLU A 174 0.26 -43.93 -15.68
C GLU A 174 0.74 -42.49 -15.91
N LEU A 175 2.07 -42.30 -15.86
CA LEU A 175 2.69 -41.02 -16.16
C LEU A 175 2.42 -40.65 -17.62
N TYR A 176 1.68 -39.58 -17.83
CA TYR A 176 1.58 -38.91 -19.13
C TYR A 176 2.58 -37.76 -19.18
N HIS A 177 3.38 -37.73 -20.24
CA HIS A 177 4.32 -36.64 -20.49
C HIS A 177 4.39 -36.36 -21.99
N HIS A 178 4.00 -35.16 -22.38
CA HIS A 178 4.13 -34.62 -23.73
C HIS A 178 5.04 -33.38 -23.69
N TRP A 179 5.96 -33.30 -24.64
CA TRP A 179 6.89 -32.19 -24.78
C TRP A 179 7.03 -31.87 -26.26
N ASP A 180 6.80 -30.60 -26.59
CA ASP A 180 6.92 -30.08 -27.95
C ASP A 180 7.66 -28.74 -27.92
N MET A 181 8.44 -28.49 -28.97
CA MET A 181 9.22 -27.28 -29.13
C MET A 181 9.09 -26.79 -30.57
N SER A 182 8.52 -25.61 -30.73
CA SER A 182 8.44 -24.93 -32.04
C SER A 182 9.36 -23.71 -32.05
N PHE A 183 9.98 -23.48 -33.19
CA PHE A 183 10.89 -22.36 -33.41
C PHE A 183 10.19 -21.29 -34.25
N THR A 184 10.32 -20.04 -33.83
CA THR A 184 9.97 -18.86 -34.62
C THR A 184 11.24 -18.06 -34.92
N ASP A 185 11.16 -17.05 -35.78
CA ASP A 185 12.32 -16.22 -36.14
C ASP A 185 12.91 -15.46 -34.93
N GLU A 186 12.12 -15.25 -33.87
CA GLU A 186 12.51 -14.44 -32.69
C GLU A 186 12.67 -15.25 -31.40
N CYS A 187 11.96 -16.38 -31.25
CA CYS A 187 12.00 -17.18 -30.02
C CYS A 187 11.66 -18.65 -30.27
N PHE A 188 11.68 -19.45 -29.21
CA PHE A 188 11.15 -20.81 -29.24
C PHE A 188 9.99 -20.93 -28.26
N HIS A 189 8.94 -21.65 -28.65
CA HIS A 189 7.82 -21.98 -27.79
C HIS A 189 7.96 -23.42 -27.32
N VAL A 190 7.93 -23.62 -26.00
CA VAL A 190 7.94 -24.94 -25.40
C VAL A 190 6.56 -25.22 -24.81
N THR A 191 5.98 -26.34 -25.22
CA THR A 191 4.76 -26.89 -24.62
C THR A 191 5.13 -28.14 -23.87
N GLN A 192 4.91 -28.14 -22.55
CA GLN A 192 5.08 -29.31 -21.70
C GLN A 192 3.75 -29.64 -21.03
N CYS A 193 3.33 -30.89 -21.13
CA CYS A 193 2.13 -31.42 -20.51
C CYS A 193 2.51 -32.65 -19.71
N THR A 194 2.28 -32.64 -18.40
CA THR A 194 2.63 -33.76 -17.52
C THR A 194 1.46 -34.06 -16.58
N GLN A 195 1.05 -35.32 -16.49
CA GLN A 195 0.04 -35.80 -15.54
C GLN A 195 0.56 -37.09 -14.88
N PHE A 196 0.52 -37.10 -13.55
CA PHE A 196 0.91 -38.25 -12.73
C PHE A 196 0.36 -38.10 -11.31
N VAL A 197 0.29 -39.22 -10.59
CA VAL A 197 -0.14 -39.26 -9.20
C VAL A 197 1.08 -39.11 -8.28
N TRP A 198 0.97 -38.23 -7.29
CA TRP A 198 1.97 -38.07 -6.25
C TRP A 198 1.55 -38.85 -5.00
N ASP A 199 2.40 -39.73 -4.50
CA ASP A 199 2.21 -40.47 -3.23
C ASP A 199 2.59 -39.62 -2.00
N VAL A 200 2.34 -38.31 -2.04
CA VAL A 200 2.68 -37.37 -0.97
C VAL A 200 1.53 -36.39 -0.72
N SER A 201 1.51 -35.80 0.47
CA SER A 201 0.51 -34.79 0.82
C SER A 201 0.61 -33.56 -0.08
N VAL A 202 -0.51 -32.90 -0.32
CA VAL A 202 -0.58 -31.63 -1.08
C VAL A 202 0.34 -30.57 -0.47
N ASP A 203 0.46 -30.51 0.86
CA ASP A 203 1.37 -29.58 1.55
C ASP A 203 2.85 -29.80 1.17
N THR A 204 3.25 -31.05 0.96
CA THR A 204 4.60 -31.39 0.50
C THR A 204 4.83 -30.88 -0.93
N VAL A 205 3.85 -31.06 -1.81
CA VAL A 205 3.91 -30.57 -3.19
C VAL A 205 3.96 -29.05 -3.21
N VAL A 206 3.13 -28.36 -2.42
CA VAL A 206 3.13 -26.90 -2.32
C VAL A 206 4.47 -26.36 -1.82
N LYS A 207 5.09 -27.02 -0.83
CA LYS A 207 6.45 -26.66 -0.36
C LYS A 207 7.49 -26.84 -1.45
N LEU A 208 7.44 -27.97 -2.19
CA LEU A 208 8.35 -28.22 -3.31
C LEU A 208 8.27 -27.12 -4.38
N TYR A 209 7.06 -26.73 -4.81
CA TYR A 209 6.90 -25.66 -5.79
C TYR A 209 7.30 -24.28 -5.26
N ARG A 210 7.11 -24.02 -3.95
CA ARG A 210 7.51 -22.75 -3.33
C ARG A 210 9.02 -22.59 -3.25
N ASP A 211 9.70 -23.64 -2.80
CA ASP A 211 11.14 -23.59 -2.48
C ASP A 211 12.00 -23.93 -3.71
N HIS A 212 11.44 -24.66 -4.67
CA HIS A 212 12.14 -25.18 -5.84
C HIS A 212 11.38 -24.99 -7.16
N LEU A 213 10.65 -23.87 -7.31
CA LEU A 213 9.79 -23.58 -8.47
C LEU A 213 10.44 -23.91 -9.82
N CYS A 214 11.64 -23.38 -10.07
CA CYS A 214 12.29 -23.53 -11.37
C CYS A 214 12.78 -24.96 -11.62
N ALA A 215 13.07 -25.73 -10.57
CA ALA A 215 13.37 -27.16 -10.71
C ALA A 215 12.10 -27.98 -10.93
N ALA A 216 11.03 -27.65 -10.20
CA ALA A 216 9.71 -28.29 -10.32
C ALA A 216 9.07 -28.05 -11.70
N LEU A 217 9.32 -26.89 -12.31
CA LEU A 217 8.87 -26.53 -13.67
C LEU A 217 9.91 -26.81 -14.76
N TRP A 218 11.05 -27.42 -14.41
CA TRP A 218 12.10 -27.80 -15.38
C TRP A 218 12.68 -26.62 -16.16
N LEU A 219 12.52 -25.39 -15.64
CA LEU A 219 13.00 -24.13 -16.20
C LEU A 219 14.50 -23.91 -15.96
N ASN A 220 15.10 -24.67 -15.05
CA ASN A 220 16.53 -24.59 -14.73
C ASN A 220 17.45 -25.05 -15.88
N GLY A 221 16.89 -25.54 -16.99
CA GLY A 221 17.65 -26.03 -18.14
C GLY A 221 18.60 -27.15 -17.71
N TYR A 222 18.14 -28.40 -17.71
CA TYR A 222 19.06 -29.50 -17.42
C TYR A 222 20.18 -29.55 -18.47
N TYR A 223 21.38 -29.16 -18.04
CA TYR A 223 22.59 -29.86 -18.42
C TYR A 223 22.32 -31.33 -18.08
N VAL A 224 22.24 -32.18 -19.11
CA VAL A 224 22.25 -33.63 -18.92
C VAL A 224 23.65 -33.98 -18.42
N SER A 225 23.89 -33.83 -17.11
CA SER A 225 24.83 -34.72 -16.45
C SER A 225 24.12 -36.05 -16.38
N MET A 226 24.62 -36.97 -17.17
CA MET A 226 24.21 -38.37 -17.28
C MET A 226 24.62 -39.11 -16.00
N ASP A 227 24.18 -38.64 -14.84
CA ASP A 227 24.32 -39.35 -13.58
C ASP A 227 22.94 -39.86 -13.16
N SER A 228 22.79 -41.16 -13.41
CA SER A 228 21.58 -41.97 -13.29
C SER A 228 20.97 -42.05 -11.88
N THR A 229 21.46 -41.26 -10.92
CA THR A 229 21.11 -41.36 -9.49
C THR A 229 19.99 -40.42 -9.05
N VAL A 230 19.80 -39.25 -9.69
CA VAL A 230 18.73 -38.31 -9.26
C VAL A 230 17.34 -38.75 -9.74
N ARG A 231 17.26 -39.37 -10.93
CA ARG A 231 15.99 -39.94 -11.44
C ARG A 231 15.43 -41.02 -10.53
N GLN A 232 16.27 -41.79 -9.84
CA GLN A 232 15.79 -42.81 -8.89
C GLN A 232 15.41 -42.25 -7.53
N ASN A 233 16.05 -41.18 -7.05
CA ASN A 233 15.80 -40.68 -5.68
C ASN A 233 14.48 -39.90 -5.54
N LEU A 234 13.95 -39.31 -6.61
CA LEU A 234 12.64 -38.64 -6.59
C LEU A 234 11.47 -39.60 -6.87
N LEU A 235 11.73 -40.79 -7.43
CA LEU A 235 10.74 -41.81 -7.74
C LEU A 235 10.70 -42.99 -6.73
N ASN A 236 11.74 -43.21 -5.91
CA ASN A 236 11.85 -44.42 -5.05
C ASN A 236 11.63 -44.23 -3.53
N HIS A 237 11.13 -43.09 -3.03
CA HIS A 237 10.84 -42.96 -1.60
C HIS A 237 9.41 -42.51 -1.26
N PRO A 238 8.44 -43.43 -1.24
CA PRO A 238 7.21 -43.28 -0.45
C PRO A 238 7.35 -43.83 1.00
N GLY A 239 8.55 -44.16 1.49
CA GLY A 239 8.71 -44.61 2.88
C GLY A 239 10.13 -44.95 3.31
N ARG A 240 10.47 -44.60 4.56
CA ARG A 240 11.80 -44.58 5.24
C ARG A 240 12.67 -43.39 4.79
N ALA A 241 13.07 -42.45 5.63
CA ALA A 241 13.51 -42.60 7.01
C ALA A 241 13.15 -41.38 7.88
N MET A 242 12.12 -41.51 8.72
CA MET A 242 12.23 -41.08 10.11
C MET A 242 12.83 -42.24 10.89
N LYS A 243 14.14 -42.21 11.13
CA LYS A 243 14.82 -42.93 12.21
C LYS A 243 16.24 -42.38 12.32
N GLY A 244 16.49 -41.60 13.37
CA GLY A 244 17.84 -41.25 13.80
C GLY A 244 18.10 -39.77 13.99
N LEU A 245 17.41 -39.13 14.93
CA LEU A 245 18.03 -38.08 15.75
C LEU A 245 17.50 -38.25 17.18
N ARG A 246 18.37 -38.80 18.04
CA ARG A 246 18.45 -38.38 19.43
C ARG A 246 19.29 -37.11 19.47
#